data_AF-A0AAF1BIA9-F1
#
_entry.id   AF-A0AAF1BIA9-F1
#
_cell.length_a   1.000
_cell.length_b   1.000
_cell.length_c   1.000
_cell.angle_alpha   90.00
_cell.angle_beta   90.00
_cell.angle_gamma   90.00
#
_symmetry.space_group_name_H-M   'P 1'
#
loop_
_entity.id
_entity.type
_entity.pdbx_description
1 polymer ?
#
loop_
_entity_poly.entity_id
_entity_poly.type
_entity_poly.pdbx_seq_one_letter_code
_entity_poly.pdbx_strand_id
1 'polypeptide(L)'
;MVPPPGVAARHNTPYAQPLPYLTYRTKVKVGFGTTTTTTMRAATPLHHRQEYTTHTARVGASSVTEHRVARRTTRRGSGSTGAVLLALVSLLLLAYIVHNNAPVTTATTTTKIFAVVAVGAAVLFLHAASRSVLYPESLTPLPALGVQLATARGLSLLGATIPLSTARRFVPLSELSTVVIHEGLVRFNVRFYLGIVRRGDVVVAFDEVHPLLEVLKEVYHATREELFDEYDEGDE
;
A
#
# COMPACT_ATOMS: atom_id res chain seq x y z
N MET A 1 -21.04 -60.42 -20.08
CA MET A 1 -21.58 -59.07 -19.83
C MET A 1 -20.38 -58.13 -19.82
N VAL A 2 -20.21 -57.38 -20.91
CA VAL A 2 -19.01 -56.56 -21.20
C VAL A 2 -19.36 -55.11 -20.86
N PRO A 3 -18.54 -54.36 -20.11
CA PRO A 3 -18.83 -52.96 -19.80
C PRO A 3 -18.62 -52.07 -21.04
N PRO A 4 -19.37 -50.96 -21.17
CA PRO A 4 -19.27 -50.07 -22.31
C PRO A 4 -17.95 -49.26 -22.28
N PRO A 5 -17.30 -49.04 -23.44
CA PRO A 5 -16.15 -48.17 -23.55
C PRO A 5 -16.62 -46.72 -23.74
N GLY A 6 -16.13 -45.79 -22.92
CA GLY A 6 -16.33 -44.37 -23.18
C GLY A 6 -16.65 -43.52 -21.96
N VAL A 7 -15.72 -43.44 -21.01
CA VAL A 7 -15.58 -42.22 -20.19
C VAL A 7 -14.15 -41.77 -20.36
N ALA A 8 -13.93 -40.91 -21.35
CA ALA A 8 -12.66 -40.22 -21.54
C ALA A 8 -12.33 -39.48 -20.24
N ALA A 9 -11.21 -39.85 -19.63
CA ALA A 9 -10.62 -39.12 -18.52
C ALA A 9 -10.47 -37.66 -18.93
N ARG A 10 -11.23 -36.77 -18.27
CA ARG A 10 -11.02 -35.33 -18.40
C ARG A 10 -9.59 -35.06 -17.95
N HIS A 11 -8.78 -34.61 -18.88
CA HIS A 11 -7.47 -34.05 -18.65
C HIS A 11 -7.52 -33.09 -17.46
N ASN A 12 -6.80 -33.41 -16.40
CA ASN A 12 -6.36 -32.43 -15.42
C ASN A 12 -5.65 -31.32 -16.19
N THR A 13 -6.24 -30.13 -16.20
CA THR A 13 -5.52 -28.91 -16.56
C THR A 13 -4.31 -28.80 -15.62
N PRO A 14 -3.08 -28.71 -16.13
CA PRO A 14 -1.93 -28.48 -15.27
C PRO A 14 -2.16 -27.16 -14.54
N TYR A 15 -2.04 -27.21 -13.20
CA TYR A 15 -1.94 -26.02 -12.38
C TYR A 15 -0.96 -25.05 -13.05
N ALA A 16 -1.45 -23.87 -13.42
CA ALA A 16 -0.61 -22.80 -13.94
C ALA A 16 0.53 -22.59 -12.94
N GLN A 17 1.76 -22.78 -13.40
CA GLN A 17 2.93 -22.56 -12.56
C GLN A 17 2.90 -21.11 -12.06
N PRO A 18 3.15 -20.86 -10.75
CA PRO A 18 3.22 -19.51 -10.24
C PRO A 18 4.30 -18.74 -11.00
N LEU A 19 3.98 -17.50 -11.39
CA LEU A 19 4.91 -16.64 -12.13
C LEU A 19 6.20 -16.44 -11.32
N PRO A 20 7.39 -16.37 -11.97
CA PRO A 20 8.64 -16.16 -11.27
C PRO A 20 8.61 -14.80 -10.55
N TYR A 21 8.75 -14.81 -9.22
CA TYR A 21 8.96 -13.61 -8.43
C TYR A 21 10.45 -13.27 -8.42
N LEU A 22 10.77 -11.97 -8.48
CA LEU A 22 12.12 -11.49 -8.19
C LEU A 22 12.18 -11.10 -6.72
N THR A 23 12.89 -11.88 -5.92
CA THR A 23 13.16 -11.58 -4.50
C THR A 23 14.52 -10.89 -4.39
N TYR A 24 14.51 -9.67 -3.88
CA TYR A 24 15.72 -8.94 -3.53
C TYR A 24 15.79 -8.81 -2.02
N ARG A 25 16.89 -9.28 -1.42
CA ARG A 25 17.16 -9.12 0.01
C ARG A 25 18.30 -8.15 0.19
N THR A 26 18.05 -7.09 0.95
CA THR A 26 19.08 -6.14 1.38
C THR A 26 19.16 -6.14 2.89
N LYS A 27 20.38 -6.17 3.42
CA LYS A 27 20.64 -6.09 4.86
C LYS A 27 21.42 -4.80 5.12
N VAL A 28 20.92 -3.99 6.04
CA VAL A 28 21.55 -2.73 6.46
C VAL A 28 21.73 -2.77 7.98
N LYS A 29 22.95 -2.52 8.46
CA LYS A 29 23.24 -2.40 9.89
C LYS A 29 23.00 -0.94 10.30
N VAL A 30 22.12 -0.71 11.28
CA VAL A 30 21.77 0.63 11.76
C VAL A 30 21.99 0.66 13.28
N GLY A 31 23.08 1.30 13.71
CA GLY A 31 23.47 1.33 15.12
C GLY A 31 23.69 -0.08 15.71
N PHE A 32 23.07 -0.35 16.87
CA PHE A 32 23.10 -1.65 17.56
C PHE A 32 22.14 -2.70 16.98
N GLY A 33 21.35 -2.34 15.96
CA GLY A 33 20.35 -3.21 15.33
C GLY A 33 20.70 -3.61 13.90
N THR A 34 20.01 -4.64 13.39
CA THR A 34 20.05 -5.01 11.96
C THR A 34 18.66 -4.81 11.36
N THR A 35 18.61 -4.09 10.24
CA THR A 35 17.39 -3.94 9.43
C THR A 35 17.55 -4.79 8.17
N THR A 36 16.67 -5.79 8.02
CA THR A 36 16.60 -6.59 6.80
C THR A 36 15.38 -6.14 6.00
N THR A 37 15.61 -5.71 4.77
CA THR A 37 14.53 -5.38 3.82
C THR A 37 14.49 -6.46 2.75
N THR A 38 13.41 -7.24 2.73
CA THR A 38 13.13 -8.22 1.69
C THR A 38 12.04 -7.66 0.79
N THR A 39 12.31 -7.50 -0.49
CA THR A 39 11.31 -7.05 -1.47
C THR A 39 11.02 -8.18 -2.44
N MET A 40 9.76 -8.60 -2.50
CA MET A 40 9.27 -9.50 -3.55
C MET A 40 8.58 -8.68 -4.63
N ARG A 41 8.95 -8.95 -5.87
CA ARG A 41 8.40 -8.28 -7.04
C ARG A 41 7.76 -9.30 -7.96
N ALA A 42 6.44 -9.25 -8.07
CA ALA A 42 5.72 -10.05 -9.04
C ALA A 42 6.12 -9.62 -10.47
N ALA A 43 6.60 -10.56 -11.27
CA ALA A 43 6.94 -10.35 -12.67
C ALA A 43 5.68 -10.46 -13.55
N THR A 44 4.65 -9.64 -13.29
CA THR A 44 3.44 -9.62 -14.12
C THR A 44 3.65 -8.64 -15.28
N PRO A 45 3.54 -9.06 -16.55
CA PRO A 45 3.60 -8.14 -17.67
C PRO A 45 2.27 -7.40 -17.77
N LEU A 46 2.37 -6.07 -17.82
CA LEU A 46 1.34 -5.10 -18.22
C LEU A 46 0.17 -4.93 -17.24
N HIS A 47 0.14 -3.74 -16.61
CA HIS A 47 -0.98 -3.06 -15.94
C HIS A 47 -1.16 -3.17 -14.42
N HIS A 48 -0.54 -4.11 -13.70
CA HIS A 48 -0.80 -4.22 -12.25
C HIS A 48 0.42 -4.64 -11.42
N ARG A 49 1.40 -3.73 -11.29
CA ARG A 49 2.61 -3.98 -10.50
C ARG A 49 2.36 -3.77 -9.01
N GLN A 50 2.36 -4.84 -8.23
CA GLN A 50 2.41 -4.77 -6.76
C GLN A 50 3.86 -4.97 -6.31
N GLU A 51 4.29 -4.16 -5.35
CA GLU A 51 5.59 -4.27 -4.68
C GLU A 51 5.28 -4.66 -3.22
N TYR A 52 5.73 -5.84 -2.81
CA TYR A 52 5.65 -6.30 -1.44
C TYR A 52 7.03 -6.18 -0.81
N THR A 53 7.11 -5.49 0.32
CA THR A 53 8.35 -5.24 1.04
C THR A 53 8.14 -5.57 2.51
N THR A 54 8.96 -6.48 3.02
CA THR A 54 9.05 -6.78 4.45
C THR A 54 10.25 -6.02 5.02
N HIS A 55 9.99 -5.19 6.02
CA HIS A 55 11.03 -4.54 6.82
C HIS A 55 11.10 -5.22 8.18
N THR A 56 12.20 -5.91 8.45
CA THR A 56 12.44 -6.52 9.76
C THR A 56 13.49 -5.69 10.48
N ALA A 57 13.13 -5.10 11.61
CA ALA A 57 14.05 -4.45 12.52
C ALA A 57 14.32 -5.37 13.72
N ARG A 58 15.60 -5.71 13.96
CA ARG A 58 16.02 -6.44 15.17
C ARG A 58 16.74 -5.51 16.14
N VAL A 59 16.28 -5.50 17.38
CA VAL A 59 16.88 -4.80 18.51
C VAL A 59 17.04 -5.79 19.67
N GLY A 60 18.28 -6.21 19.93
CA GLY A 60 18.55 -7.25 20.93
C GLY A 60 17.90 -8.59 20.56
N ALA A 61 17.18 -9.20 21.51
CA ALA A 61 16.39 -10.42 21.29
C ALA A 61 15.02 -10.16 20.63
N SER A 62 14.57 -8.90 20.55
CA SER A 62 13.27 -8.57 19.95
C SER A 62 13.41 -8.27 18.46
N SER A 63 12.52 -8.85 17.65
CA SER A 63 12.30 -8.46 16.25
C SER A 63 10.94 -7.80 16.11
N VAL A 64 10.86 -6.80 15.23
CA VAL A 64 9.60 -6.25 14.74
C VAL A 64 9.61 -6.37 13.23
N THR A 65 8.59 -7.02 12.69
CA THR A 65 8.37 -7.22 11.25
C THR A 65 7.26 -6.28 10.78
N GLU A 66 7.55 -5.45 9.78
CA GLU A 66 6.55 -4.63 9.09
C GLU A 66 6.35 -5.18 7.68
N HIS A 67 5.14 -5.64 7.41
CA HIS A 67 4.72 -6.12 6.10
C HIS A 67 4.08 -4.98 5.33
N ARG A 68 4.81 -4.42 4.35
CA ARG A 68 4.35 -3.29 3.54
C ARG A 68 3.98 -3.76 2.14
N VAL A 69 2.75 -3.47 1.73
CA VAL A 69 2.30 -3.72 0.36
C VAL A 69 1.99 -2.37 -0.29
N ALA A 70 2.60 -2.12 -1.44
CA ALA A 70 2.32 -0.92 -2.23
C ALA A 70 1.84 -1.33 -3.63
N ARG A 71 0.69 -0.78 -4.03
CA ARG A 71 0.27 -0.85 -5.43
C ARG A 71 0.94 0.29 -6.19
N ARG A 72 1.87 -0.04 -7.08
CA ARG A 72 2.43 0.96 -7.99
C ARG A 72 1.48 1.17 -9.15
N THR A 73 0.55 2.10 -9.00
CA THR A 73 -0.20 2.60 -10.16
C THR A 73 0.77 3.39 -11.02
N THR A 74 1.47 2.72 -11.93
CA THR A 74 2.09 3.38 -13.08
C THR A 74 0.96 3.83 -13.99
N ARG A 75 0.15 4.79 -13.54
CA ARG A 75 -0.55 5.63 -14.49
C ARG A 75 0.58 6.39 -15.17
N ARG A 76 1.04 5.87 -16.30
CA ARG A 76 1.88 6.57 -17.29
C ARG A 76 1.03 7.70 -17.86
N GLY A 77 0.55 8.58 -16.98
CA GLY A 77 -0.10 9.82 -17.31
C GLY A 77 1.02 10.79 -17.56
N SER A 78 1.41 10.87 -18.83
CA SER A 78 2.33 11.84 -19.43
C SER A 78 1.82 13.28 -19.29
N GLY A 79 1.44 13.72 -18.07
CA GLY A 79 0.79 15.01 -17.85
C GLY A 79 0.72 15.49 -16.39
N SER A 80 1.00 14.67 -15.37
CA SER A 80 0.89 15.13 -13.97
C SER A 80 2.07 16.00 -13.54
N THR A 81 3.29 15.74 -14.00
CA THR A 81 4.46 16.58 -13.68
C THR A 81 4.34 17.98 -14.24
N GLY A 82 3.84 18.12 -15.48
CA GLY A 82 3.57 19.43 -16.08
C GLY A 82 2.51 20.20 -15.29
N ALA A 83 1.44 19.52 -14.86
CA ALA A 83 0.39 20.15 -14.07
C ALA A 83 0.85 20.56 -12.65
N VAL A 84 1.71 19.77 -12.00
CA VAL A 84 2.29 20.19 -10.69
C VAL A 84 3.22 21.38 -10.88
N LEU A 85 4.04 21.39 -11.94
CA LEU A 85 4.92 22.50 -12.23
C LEU A 85 4.11 23.77 -12.50
N LEU A 86 3.02 23.67 -13.27
CA LEU A 86 2.10 24.77 -13.51
C LEU A 86 1.42 25.26 -12.21
N ALA A 87 1.03 24.36 -11.31
CA ALA A 87 0.45 24.73 -10.02
C ALA A 87 1.47 25.45 -9.12
N LEU A 88 2.71 24.96 -9.06
CA LEU A 88 3.80 25.60 -8.32
C LEU A 88 4.18 26.95 -8.92
N VAL A 89 4.25 27.05 -10.25
CA VAL A 89 4.48 28.32 -10.96
C VAL A 89 3.35 29.29 -10.70
N SER A 90 2.08 28.86 -10.75
CA SER A 90 0.93 29.70 -10.37
C SER A 90 1.02 30.22 -8.94
N LEU A 91 1.43 29.35 -7.99
CA LEU A 91 1.54 29.71 -6.58
C LEU A 91 2.73 30.65 -6.30
N LEU A 92 3.86 30.47 -6.99
CA LEU A 92 5.00 31.38 -6.94
C LEU A 92 4.69 32.73 -7.58
N LEU A 93 3.96 32.74 -8.71
CA LEU A 93 3.53 33.96 -9.37
C LEU A 93 2.55 34.74 -8.50
N LEU A 94 1.65 34.03 -7.79
CA LEU A 94 0.79 34.61 -6.78
C LEU A 94 1.58 35.20 -5.60
N ALA A 95 2.53 34.45 -5.04
CA ALA A 95 3.38 34.93 -3.95
C ALA A 95 4.19 36.16 -4.36
N TYR A 96 4.70 36.19 -5.59
CA TYR A 96 5.39 37.34 -6.17
C TYR A 96 4.47 38.55 -6.32
N ILE A 97 3.24 38.36 -6.82
CA ILE A 97 2.24 39.44 -6.93
C ILE A 97 1.88 39.98 -5.55
N VAL A 98 1.65 39.12 -4.55
CA VAL A 98 1.32 39.53 -3.18
C VAL A 98 2.50 40.26 -2.51
N HIS A 99 3.74 39.80 -2.73
CA HIS A 99 4.93 40.41 -2.15
C HIS A 99 5.24 41.80 -2.73
N ASN A 100 5.01 42.00 -4.04
CA ASN A 100 5.32 43.28 -4.71
C ASN A 100 4.19 44.30 -4.66
N ASN A 101 2.96 43.91 -4.28
CA ASN A 101 1.83 44.83 -4.18
C ASN A 101 1.76 45.50 -2.80
N ALA A 102 2.53 46.58 -2.63
CA ALA A 102 2.24 47.65 -1.68
C ALA A 102 0.97 48.44 -2.14
N PRO A 103 0.32 49.24 -1.28
CA PRO A 103 -1.09 49.62 -1.44
C PRO A 103 -1.26 50.61 -2.61
N VAL A 104 -1.71 50.10 -3.77
CA VAL A 104 -2.04 50.95 -4.91
C VAL A 104 -3.48 50.73 -5.34
N THR A 105 -4.18 51.86 -5.35
CA THR A 105 -5.59 52.13 -5.57
C THR A 105 -6.15 51.57 -6.88
N THR A 106 -7.36 51.00 -6.78
CA THR A 106 -8.37 50.75 -7.83
C THR A 106 -8.09 49.74 -8.96
N ALA A 107 -6.84 49.34 -9.24
CA ALA A 107 -6.55 48.23 -10.17
C ALA A 107 -6.67 46.82 -9.53
N THR A 108 -7.06 46.76 -8.26
CA THR A 108 -6.90 45.59 -7.37
C THR A 108 -7.91 44.46 -7.55
N THR A 109 -9.05 44.69 -8.20
CA THR A 109 -10.12 43.68 -8.24
C THR A 109 -9.75 42.52 -9.16
N THR A 110 -9.22 42.82 -10.34
CA THR A 110 -8.88 41.80 -11.35
C THR A 110 -7.73 40.91 -10.89
N THR A 111 -6.68 41.49 -10.29
CA THR A 111 -5.52 40.75 -9.73
C THR A 111 -5.93 39.86 -8.56
N LYS A 112 -6.87 40.32 -7.71
CA LYS A 112 -7.43 39.50 -6.62
C LYS A 112 -8.26 38.34 -7.14
N ILE A 113 -9.03 38.52 -8.22
CA ILE A 113 -9.80 37.45 -8.85
C ILE A 113 -8.87 36.37 -9.42
N PHE A 114 -7.84 36.77 -10.18
CA PHE A 114 -6.85 35.81 -10.70
C PHE A 114 -6.12 35.05 -9.59
N ALA A 115 -5.79 35.73 -8.49
CA ALA A 115 -5.21 35.10 -7.31
C ALA A 115 -6.12 34.02 -6.70
N VAL A 116 -7.40 34.34 -6.48
CA VAL A 116 -8.37 33.40 -5.92
C VAL A 116 -8.59 32.20 -6.86
N VAL A 117 -8.68 32.44 -8.17
CA VAL A 117 -8.81 31.37 -9.18
C VAL A 117 -7.57 30.48 -9.19
N ALA A 118 -6.37 31.04 -9.12
CA ALA A 118 -5.12 30.28 -9.08
C ALA A 118 -5.02 29.42 -7.80
N VAL A 119 -5.38 29.96 -6.63
CA VAL A 119 -5.44 29.18 -5.38
C VAL A 119 -6.48 28.07 -5.48
N GLY A 120 -7.68 28.37 -5.96
CA GLY A 120 -8.75 27.39 -6.13
C GLY A 120 -8.33 26.25 -7.07
N ALA A 121 -7.70 26.57 -8.20
CA ALA A 121 -7.16 25.59 -9.13
C ALA A 121 -6.03 24.76 -8.52
N ALA A 122 -5.11 25.37 -7.76
CA ALA A 122 -4.03 24.67 -7.07
C ALA A 122 -4.56 23.71 -6.00
N VAL A 123 -5.56 24.11 -5.20
CA VAL A 123 -6.19 23.26 -4.19
C VAL A 123 -6.94 22.10 -4.84
N LEU A 124 -7.73 22.37 -5.88
CA LEU A 124 -8.45 21.33 -6.63
C LEU A 124 -7.47 20.35 -7.28
N PHE A 125 -6.36 20.85 -7.81
CA PHE A 125 -5.30 20.02 -8.38
C PHE A 125 -4.62 19.17 -7.31
N LEU A 126 -4.23 19.75 -6.17
CA LEU A 126 -3.64 19.00 -5.06
C LEU A 126 -4.60 17.91 -4.57
N HIS A 127 -5.91 18.22 -4.50
CA HIS A 127 -6.95 17.27 -4.11
C HIS A 127 -7.17 16.16 -5.14
N ALA A 128 -7.13 16.50 -6.44
CA ALA A 128 -7.23 15.52 -7.50
C ALA A 128 -5.97 14.64 -7.59
N ALA A 129 -4.80 15.24 -7.39
CA ALA A 129 -3.52 14.56 -7.38
C ALA A 129 -3.36 13.68 -6.13
N SER A 130 -3.86 14.11 -4.96
CA SER A 130 -3.86 13.31 -3.73
C SER A 130 -4.86 12.15 -3.74
N ARG A 131 -5.73 12.08 -4.76
CA ARG A 131 -6.52 10.88 -5.10
C ARG A 131 -5.79 9.92 -6.04
N SER A 132 -4.70 10.34 -6.68
CA SER A 132 -3.95 9.56 -7.67
C SER A 132 -2.81 8.70 -7.08
N VAL A 133 -2.96 8.30 -5.83
CA VAL A 133 -1.81 8.00 -4.97
C VAL A 133 -1.67 6.53 -4.71
N LEU A 134 -0.43 6.07 -4.89
CA LEU A 134 0.18 4.94 -4.19
C LEU A 134 -0.34 4.87 -2.74
N TYR A 135 -1.05 3.79 -2.41
CA TYR A 135 -1.46 3.47 -1.05
C TYR A 135 -0.47 2.45 -0.49
N PRO A 136 0.71 2.84 0.04
CA PRO A 136 1.46 1.91 0.85
C PRO A 136 0.64 1.63 2.10
N GLU A 137 0.23 0.39 2.22
CA GLU A 137 -0.40 -0.14 3.41
C GLU A 137 0.60 -1.04 4.11
N SER A 138 0.66 -0.96 5.43
CA SER A 138 1.46 -1.86 6.24
C SER A 138 0.68 -2.50 7.37
N LEU A 139 1.10 -3.73 7.67
CA LEU A 139 0.65 -4.51 8.81
C LEU A 139 1.89 -4.87 9.63
N THR A 140 1.87 -4.48 10.89
CA THR A 140 2.93 -4.76 11.86
C THR A 140 2.34 -5.57 13.00
N PRO A 141 2.57 -6.90 13.06
CA PRO A 141 2.33 -7.66 14.28
C PRO A 141 3.27 -7.17 15.38
N LEU A 142 2.73 -6.97 16.57
CA LEU A 142 3.46 -6.59 17.76
C LEU A 142 3.22 -7.69 18.81
N PRO A 143 4.21 -8.58 19.06
CA PRO A 143 4.10 -9.63 20.06
C PRO A 143 3.56 -9.12 21.39
N ALA A 144 2.66 -9.87 22.01
CA ALA A 144 1.99 -9.54 23.28
C ALA A 144 1.15 -8.24 23.29
N LEU A 145 1.17 -7.40 22.24
CA LEU A 145 0.46 -6.13 22.20
C LEU A 145 -0.74 -6.19 21.25
N GLY A 146 -0.57 -6.73 20.04
CA GLY A 146 -1.62 -6.82 19.03
C GLY A 146 -1.12 -6.51 17.63
N VAL A 147 -1.97 -5.94 16.78
CA VAL A 147 -1.63 -5.62 15.38
C VAL A 147 -1.81 -4.14 15.10
N GLN A 148 -0.81 -3.54 14.46
CA GLN A 148 -0.90 -2.18 13.96
C GLN A 148 -1.04 -2.19 12.44
N LEU A 149 -2.09 -1.54 11.95
CA LEU A 149 -2.32 -1.25 10.54
C LEU A 149 -1.96 0.21 10.27
N ALA A 150 -1.30 0.47 9.14
CA ALA A 150 -1.05 1.82 8.68
C ALA A 150 -1.37 1.95 7.20
N THR A 151 -2.11 3.00 6.84
CA THR A 151 -2.43 3.35 5.46
C THR A 151 -1.88 4.72 5.18
N ALA A 152 -0.88 4.80 4.30
CA ALA A 152 -0.32 6.07 3.85
C ALA A 152 -0.99 6.50 2.54
N ARG A 153 -1.37 7.78 2.48
CA ARG A 153 -1.84 8.51 1.30
C ARG A 153 -0.86 9.66 1.06
N GLY A 154 -0.57 10.01 -0.20
CA GLY A 154 0.60 10.82 -0.55
C GLY A 154 0.45 11.54 -1.87
N LEU A 155 1.55 11.81 -2.56
CA LEU A 155 1.59 12.26 -3.94
C LEU A 155 2.83 11.63 -4.59
N SER A 156 2.73 11.18 -5.83
CA SER A 156 3.91 10.83 -6.62
C SER A 156 4.33 12.06 -7.43
N LEU A 157 5.30 12.81 -6.93
CA LEU A 157 5.83 14.01 -7.59
C LEU A 157 7.25 13.74 -8.11
N LEU A 158 7.50 14.00 -9.39
CA LEU A 158 8.85 13.92 -9.99
C LEU A 158 9.57 12.57 -9.73
N GLY A 159 8.82 11.47 -9.65
CA GLY A 159 9.37 10.13 -9.37
C GLY A 159 9.61 9.84 -7.89
N ALA A 160 9.44 10.82 -7.00
CA ALA A 160 9.48 10.65 -5.55
C ALA A 160 8.05 10.51 -4.99
N THR A 161 7.86 9.58 -4.05
CA THR A 161 6.59 9.44 -3.32
C THR A 161 6.66 10.24 -2.04
N ILE A 162 5.82 11.27 -1.93
CA ILE A 162 5.73 12.13 -0.75
C ILE A 162 4.48 11.74 0.03
N PRO A 163 4.58 11.13 1.22
CA PRO A 163 3.41 10.86 2.05
C PRO A 163 2.82 12.18 2.55
N LEU A 164 1.51 12.36 2.38
CA LEU A 164 0.75 13.55 2.81
C LEU A 164 -0.02 13.28 4.10
N SER A 165 -0.53 12.06 4.25
CA SER A 165 -1.33 11.65 5.41
C SER A 165 -1.12 10.17 5.67
N THR A 166 -0.96 9.81 6.93
CA THR A 166 -0.88 8.40 7.36
C THR A 166 -1.95 8.14 8.40
N ALA A 167 -2.91 7.29 8.07
CA ALA A 167 -3.86 6.76 9.03
C ALA A 167 -3.23 5.54 9.71
N ARG A 168 -3.36 5.44 11.03
CA ARG A 168 -2.91 4.28 11.81
C ARG A 168 -4.08 3.74 12.62
N ARG A 169 -4.23 2.43 12.64
CA ARG A 169 -5.26 1.74 13.42
C ARG A 169 -4.59 0.61 14.18
N PHE A 170 -4.74 0.64 15.50
CA PHE A 170 -4.21 -0.39 16.36
C PHE A 170 -5.34 -1.31 16.83
N VAL A 171 -5.11 -2.62 16.80
CA VAL A 171 -6.01 -3.65 17.30
C VAL A 171 -5.31 -4.34 18.46
N PRO A 172 -5.74 -4.11 19.72
CA PRO A 172 -5.15 -4.76 20.89
C PRO A 172 -5.32 -6.27 20.86
N LEU A 173 -4.35 -7.00 21.40
CA LEU A 173 -4.38 -8.46 21.48
C LEU A 173 -5.58 -8.98 22.30
N SER A 174 -6.02 -8.24 23.32
CA SER A 174 -7.20 -8.59 24.13
C SER A 174 -8.53 -8.57 23.36
N GLU A 175 -8.60 -7.78 22.29
CA GLU A 175 -9.75 -7.68 21.39
C GLU A 175 -9.59 -8.57 20.15
N LEU A 176 -8.36 -8.98 19.84
CA LEU A 176 -8.01 -9.82 18.70
C LEU A 176 -8.44 -11.26 18.96
N SER A 177 -9.30 -11.79 18.09
CA SER A 177 -9.70 -13.19 18.14
C SER A 177 -8.82 -14.06 17.25
N THR A 178 -8.63 -13.65 15.99
CA THR A 178 -7.84 -14.38 15.00
C THR A 178 -7.56 -13.51 13.78
N VAL A 179 -6.59 -13.90 12.98
CA VAL A 179 -6.40 -13.42 11.60
C VAL A 179 -6.95 -14.46 10.65
N VAL A 180 -7.60 -14.05 9.56
CA VAL A 180 -8.20 -14.94 8.55
C VAL A 180 -7.95 -14.39 7.15
N ILE A 181 -7.79 -15.29 6.18
CA ILE A 181 -7.91 -14.93 4.76
C ILE A 181 -9.32 -15.30 4.33
N HIS A 182 -10.04 -14.36 3.75
CA HIS A 182 -11.39 -14.59 3.27
C HIS A 182 -11.48 -14.25 1.77
N GLU A 183 -12.34 -14.98 1.07
CA GLU A 183 -12.69 -14.73 -0.34
C GLU A 183 -13.98 -13.95 -0.45
N GLY A 184 -14.00 -12.89 -1.26
CA GLY A 184 -15.16 -12.04 -1.47
C GLY A 184 -15.46 -11.89 -2.95
N LEU A 185 -16.73 -11.88 -3.30
CA LEU A 185 -17.19 -11.55 -4.65
C LEU A 185 -17.35 -10.04 -4.78
N VAL A 186 -16.47 -9.41 -5.56
CA VAL A 186 -16.57 -7.99 -5.89
C VAL A 186 -17.03 -7.85 -7.33
N ARG A 187 -18.31 -7.50 -7.49
CA ARG A 187 -19.06 -7.49 -8.77
C ARG A 187 -19.13 -8.89 -9.39
N PHE A 188 -18.11 -9.28 -10.14
CA PHE A 188 -18.01 -10.57 -10.85
C PHE A 188 -16.59 -11.18 -10.75
N ASN A 189 -15.74 -10.62 -9.89
CA ASN A 189 -14.40 -11.13 -9.65
C ASN A 189 -14.28 -11.61 -8.22
N VAL A 190 -13.66 -12.79 -8.05
CA VAL A 190 -13.25 -13.27 -6.73
C VAL A 190 -12.02 -12.48 -6.30
N ARG A 191 -12.07 -11.91 -5.10
CA ARG A 191 -10.95 -11.20 -4.48
C ARG A 191 -10.68 -11.77 -3.10
N PHE A 192 -9.41 -11.88 -2.75
CA PHE A 192 -8.99 -12.30 -1.42
C PHE A 192 -8.67 -11.08 -0.57
N TYR A 193 -8.99 -11.13 0.71
CA TYR A 193 -8.65 -10.10 1.67
C TYR A 193 -8.21 -10.72 3.00
N LEU A 194 -7.30 -10.03 3.69
CA LEU A 194 -6.85 -10.44 5.02
C LEU A 194 -7.72 -9.72 6.06
N GLY A 195 -8.51 -10.48 6.78
CA GLY A 195 -9.36 -10.00 7.87
C GLY A 195 -8.70 -10.21 9.22
N ILE A 196 -8.69 -9.16 10.03
CA ILE A 196 -8.33 -9.20 11.45
C ILE A 196 -9.64 -9.22 12.23
N VAL A 197 -9.98 -10.37 12.78
CA VAL A 197 -11.22 -10.57 13.53
C VAL A 197 -11.01 -10.03 14.94
N ARG A 198 -11.82 -9.05 15.32
CA ARG A 198 -11.90 -8.53 16.69
C ARG A 198 -13.29 -8.78 17.28
N ARG A 199 -13.44 -8.61 18.59
CA ARG A 199 -14.74 -8.78 19.27
C ARG A 199 -15.85 -7.96 18.59
N GLY A 200 -16.72 -8.64 17.85
CA GLY A 200 -17.91 -8.09 17.21
C GLY A 200 -17.69 -7.38 15.86
N ASP A 201 -16.48 -7.36 15.32
CA ASP A 201 -16.18 -6.66 14.06
C ASP A 201 -14.96 -7.25 13.34
N VAL A 202 -14.82 -7.02 12.03
CA VAL A 202 -13.69 -7.48 11.23
C VAL A 202 -13.01 -6.28 10.60
N VAL A 203 -11.71 -6.15 10.85
CA VAL A 203 -10.88 -5.12 10.25
C VAL A 203 -10.16 -5.70 9.04
N VAL A 204 -10.42 -5.16 7.85
CA VAL A 204 -9.74 -5.59 6.64
C VAL A 204 -8.37 -4.91 6.55
N ALA A 205 -7.32 -5.71 6.41
CA ALA A 205 -5.98 -5.26 6.11
C ALA A 205 -5.78 -5.18 4.58
N PHE A 206 -4.99 -4.20 4.13
CA PHE A 206 -4.70 -3.98 2.71
C PHE A 206 -5.96 -3.68 1.87
N ASP A 207 -6.89 -2.92 2.43
CA ASP A 207 -8.22 -2.68 1.86
C ASP A 207 -8.17 -1.86 0.56
N GLU A 208 -7.20 -0.96 0.39
CA GLU A 208 -7.07 -0.14 -0.83
C GLU A 208 -6.16 -0.83 -1.87
N VAL A 209 -5.16 -1.58 -1.42
CA VAL A 209 -4.14 -2.22 -2.27
C VAL A 209 -4.64 -3.50 -2.94
N HIS A 210 -5.48 -4.27 -2.24
CA HIS A 210 -5.95 -5.60 -2.62
C HIS A 210 -4.82 -6.53 -3.12
N PRO A 211 -3.93 -7.00 -2.22
CA PRO A 211 -2.80 -7.84 -2.58
C PRO A 211 -3.23 -9.17 -3.24
N LEU A 212 -2.33 -9.76 -4.03
CA LEU A 212 -2.48 -11.12 -4.54
C LEU A 212 -2.53 -12.14 -3.39
N LEU A 213 -3.20 -13.27 -3.61
CA LEU A 213 -3.36 -14.32 -2.60
C LEU A 213 -2.02 -14.83 -2.06
N GLU A 214 -0.99 -14.95 -2.89
CA GLU A 214 0.36 -15.39 -2.47
C GLU A 214 0.96 -14.42 -1.44
N VAL A 215 0.82 -13.11 -1.66
CA VAL A 215 1.27 -12.08 -0.71
C VAL A 215 0.45 -12.15 0.58
N LEU A 216 -0.88 -12.34 0.48
CA LEU A 216 -1.74 -12.47 1.66
C LEU A 216 -1.39 -13.70 2.50
N LYS A 217 -1.06 -14.83 1.87
CA LYS A 217 -0.62 -16.05 2.56
C LYS A 217 0.69 -15.83 3.31
N GLU A 218 1.67 -15.22 2.65
CA GLU A 218 2.95 -14.88 3.28
C GLU A 218 2.75 -14.00 4.52
N VAL A 219 1.96 -12.92 4.40
CA VAL A 219 1.68 -12.01 5.52
C VAL A 219 0.87 -12.71 6.60
N TYR A 220 -0.09 -13.55 6.23
CA TYR A 220 -0.90 -14.33 7.18
C TYR A 220 -0.05 -15.25 8.04
N HIS A 221 0.84 -16.04 7.43
CA HIS A 221 1.70 -16.97 8.15
C HIS A 221 2.65 -16.21 9.08
N ALA A 222 3.35 -15.19 8.57
CA ALA A 222 4.25 -14.37 9.39
C ALA A 222 3.52 -13.66 10.54
N THR A 223 2.29 -13.19 10.32
CA THR A 223 1.49 -12.54 11.37
C THR A 223 1.04 -13.54 12.43
N ARG A 224 0.67 -14.77 12.06
CA ARG A 224 0.25 -15.80 13.02
C ARG A 224 1.42 -16.34 13.83
N GLU A 225 2.57 -16.54 13.20
CA GLU A 225 3.81 -16.90 13.86
C GLU A 225 4.15 -15.87 14.96
N GLU A 226 4.18 -14.58 14.62
CA GLU A 226 4.56 -13.51 15.56
C GLU A 226 3.54 -13.25 16.68
N LEU A 227 2.25 -13.58 16.48
CA LEU A 227 1.18 -13.32 17.45
C LEU A 227 0.80 -14.53 18.31
N PHE A 228 0.84 -15.72 17.73
CA PHE A 228 0.32 -16.95 18.35
C PHE A 228 1.40 -18.01 18.57
N ASP A 229 2.63 -17.78 18.13
CA ASP A 229 3.75 -18.73 18.29
C ASP A 229 3.46 -20.12 17.68
N GLU A 230 2.57 -20.15 16.68
CA GLU A 230 1.93 -21.40 16.21
C GLU A 230 2.81 -22.23 15.27
N TYR A 231 3.95 -21.69 14.83
CA TYR A 231 4.83 -22.31 13.85
C TYR A 231 6.27 -22.51 14.32
N ASP A 232 6.55 -22.31 15.62
CA ASP A 232 7.87 -22.62 16.23
C ASP A 232 8.02 -24.14 16.49
N GLU A 233 7.48 -24.98 15.60
CA GLU A 233 7.71 -26.43 15.57
C GLU A 233 8.89 -26.73 14.65
N GLY A 234 10.12 -26.58 15.16
CA GLY A 234 11.32 -26.98 14.44
C GLY A 234 12.62 -26.67 15.17
N ASP A 235 12.95 -27.49 16.18
CA ASP A 235 14.25 -28.20 16.31
C ASP A 235 14.44 -28.69 17.78
N GLU A 236 13.83 -29.84 18.12
CA GLU A 236 14.34 -30.76 19.16
C GLU A 236 14.85 -32.05 18.50
#